data_AF-A0A529LAX2-F1
#
_entry.id   AF-A0A529LAX2-F1
#
_cell.length_a   1.000
_cell.length_b   1.000
_cell.length_c   1.000
_cell.angle_alpha   90.00
_cell.angle_beta   90.00
_cell.angle_gamma   90.00
#
_symmetry.space_group_name_H-M   'P 1'
#
loop_
_entity.id
_entity.type
_entity.pdbx_description
1 polymer ?
#
loop_
_entity_poly.entity_id
_entity_poly.type
_entity_poly.pdbx_seq_one_letter_code
_entity_poly.pdbx_strand_id
1 'polypeptide(L)'
;MAPLITLLLSILFLILPALTARAMDIQSVTSPKGITAWLVEDYSVPVVAIRFVFGGGSTQDPVGKEGLANLMTGLFDEGAGPLDSEDFQIKLDDAGAEMSFDESRDGIYGSMRMLAEQRDQAFDLLRLAVNEPRFD
;
A
#
# COMPACT_ATOMS: atom_id res chain seq x y z
N MET A 1 38.95 -38.99 16.99
CA MET A 1 37.49 -39.09 16.81
C MET A 1 36.74 -37.89 17.40
N ALA A 2 36.93 -37.53 18.69
CA ALA A 2 36.27 -36.38 19.32
C ALA A 2 36.47 -35.01 18.62
N PRO A 3 37.68 -34.56 18.21
CA PRO A 3 37.86 -33.21 17.67
C PRO A 3 37.25 -33.03 16.26
N LEU A 4 37.18 -34.11 15.48
CA LEU A 4 36.55 -34.09 14.15
C LEU A 4 35.03 -33.92 14.26
N ILE A 5 34.41 -34.54 15.26
CA ILE A 5 32.99 -34.42 15.55
C ILE A 5 32.66 -33.01 16.05
N THR A 6 33.49 -32.45 16.93
CA THR A 6 33.33 -31.07 17.42
C THR A 6 33.41 -30.07 16.28
N LEU A 7 34.40 -30.21 15.37
CA LEU A 7 34.54 -29.35 14.20
C LEU A 7 33.32 -29.42 13.27
N LEU A 8 32.82 -30.64 13.00
CA LEU A 8 31.63 -30.86 12.18
C LEU A 8 30.37 -30.23 12.80
N LEU A 9 30.20 -30.35 14.12
CA LEU A 9 29.09 -29.72 14.84
C LEU A 9 29.19 -28.20 14.84
N SER A 10 30.39 -27.63 14.99
CA SER A 10 30.61 -26.18 14.92
C SER A 10 30.29 -25.63 13.53
N ILE A 11 30.71 -26.33 12.48
CA ILE A 11 30.41 -25.96 11.09
C ILE A 11 28.90 -26.06 10.83
N LEU A 12 28.25 -27.13 11.28
CA LEU A 12 26.81 -27.30 11.14
C LEU A 12 26.03 -26.18 11.87
N PHE A 13 26.45 -25.81 13.08
CA PHE A 13 25.83 -24.75 13.86
C PHE A 13 25.98 -23.36 13.22
N LEU A 14 27.10 -23.10 12.54
CA LEU A 14 27.33 -21.85 11.80
C LEU A 14 26.52 -21.77 10.49
N ILE A 15 26.24 -22.89 9.83
CA ILE A 15 25.53 -22.92 8.53
C ILE A 15 24.00 -22.93 8.70
N LEU A 16 23.48 -23.57 9.75
CA LEU A 16 22.04 -23.69 10.00
C LEU A 16 21.26 -22.34 9.95
N PRO A 17 21.69 -21.26 10.63
CA PRO A 17 20.94 -20.01 10.62
C PRO A 17 20.96 -19.31 9.25
N ALA A 18 21.98 -19.55 8.41
CA ALA A 18 22.07 -18.99 7.06
C ALA A 18 21.03 -19.61 6.10
N LEU A 19 20.59 -20.86 6.35
CA LEU A 19 19.54 -21.51 5.57
C LEU A 19 18.13 -20.97 5.89
N THR A 20 17.96 -20.33 7.05
CA THR A 20 16.66 -19.76 7.48
C THR A 20 16.49 -18.30 7.06
N ALA A 21 17.54 -17.66 6.51
CA ALA A 21 17.42 -16.33 5.92
C ALA A 21 16.55 -16.39 4.64
N ARG A 22 15.23 -16.21 4.80
CA ARG A 22 14.33 -15.98 3.68
C ARG A 22 14.57 -14.57 3.15
N ALA A 23 15.26 -14.45 2.02
CA ALA A 23 15.27 -13.20 1.28
C ALA A 23 13.83 -12.90 0.81
N MET A 24 13.40 -11.64 0.96
CA MET A 24 12.12 -11.17 0.45
C MET A 24 12.15 -11.22 -1.07
N ASP A 25 11.29 -12.02 -1.69
CA ASP A 25 11.15 -12.08 -3.14
C ASP A 25 10.32 -10.90 -3.63
N ILE A 26 10.88 -10.09 -4.53
CA ILE A 26 10.23 -8.90 -5.09
C ILE A 26 9.86 -9.22 -6.53
N GLN A 27 8.56 -9.36 -6.79
CA GLN A 27 8.03 -9.65 -8.11
C GLN A 27 7.63 -8.35 -8.81
N SER A 28 7.98 -8.22 -10.09
CA SER A 28 7.45 -7.14 -10.93
C SER A 28 6.18 -7.60 -11.61
N VAL A 29 5.06 -6.93 -11.33
CA VAL A 29 3.77 -7.16 -12.00
C VAL A 29 3.43 -5.98 -12.89
N THR A 30 2.75 -6.22 -14.01
CA THR A 30 2.33 -5.15 -14.93
C THR A 30 0.87 -5.37 -15.31
N SER A 31 0.06 -4.32 -15.14
CA SER A 31 -1.36 -4.37 -15.49
C SER A 31 -1.56 -4.38 -17.02
N PRO A 32 -2.74 -4.79 -17.53
CA PRO A 32 -3.05 -4.72 -18.95
C PRO A 32 -2.93 -3.30 -19.55
N LYS A 33 -3.05 -2.25 -18.71
CA LYS A 33 -2.89 -0.85 -19.10
C LYS A 33 -1.45 -0.33 -18.96
N GLY A 34 -0.49 -1.19 -18.61
CA GLY A 34 0.93 -0.86 -18.54
C GLY A 34 1.41 -0.24 -17.22
N ILE A 35 0.62 -0.33 -16.14
CA ILE A 35 1.06 0.13 -14.81
C ILE A 35 1.93 -0.97 -14.20
N THR A 36 3.18 -0.66 -13.92
CA THR A 36 4.11 -1.57 -13.22
C THR A 36 4.01 -1.37 -11.72
N ALA A 37 3.98 -2.49 -10.97
CA ALA A 37 4.04 -2.48 -9.52
C ALA A 37 5.03 -3.56 -9.04
N TRP A 38 5.53 -3.39 -7.82
CA TRP A 38 6.32 -4.39 -7.12
C TRP A 38 5.44 -5.10 -6.10
N LEU A 39 5.34 -6.42 -6.23
CA LEU A 39 4.61 -7.29 -5.33
C LEU A 39 5.59 -8.01 -4.42
N VAL A 40 5.33 -7.90 -3.12
CA VAL A 40 5.99 -8.69 -2.08
C VAL A 40 4.90 -9.50 -1.39
N GLU A 41 5.11 -10.81 -1.30
CA GLU A 41 4.18 -11.71 -0.64
C GLU A 41 4.74 -12.17 0.71
N ASP A 42 4.04 -11.85 1.79
CA ASP A 42 4.28 -12.36 3.13
C ASP A 42 2.95 -12.81 3.74
N TYR A 43 2.85 -14.11 4.01
CA TYR A 43 1.63 -14.75 4.51
C TYR A 43 1.62 -14.92 6.03
N SER A 44 2.55 -14.29 6.75
CA SER A 44 2.60 -14.33 8.21
C SER A 44 1.49 -13.51 8.87
N VAL A 45 0.99 -12.47 8.19
CA VAL A 45 -0.08 -11.58 8.66
C VAL A 45 -1.15 -11.46 7.56
N PRO A 46 -2.45 -11.62 7.87
CA PRO A 46 -3.53 -11.57 6.89
C PRO A 46 -3.90 -10.12 6.51
N VAL A 47 -2.93 -9.36 6.01
CA VAL A 47 -3.08 -7.96 5.62
C VAL A 47 -2.54 -7.74 4.21
N VAL A 48 -3.21 -6.88 3.45
CA VAL A 48 -2.71 -6.35 2.17
C VAL A 48 -2.44 -4.86 2.35
N ALA A 49 -1.28 -4.41 1.88
CA ALA A 49 -0.89 -2.99 1.92
C ALA A 49 -0.43 -2.54 0.54
N ILE A 50 -0.86 -1.35 0.13
CA ILE A 50 -0.62 -0.81 -1.21
C ILE A 50 -0.22 0.65 -1.08
N ARG A 51 0.74 1.04 -1.92
CA ARG A 51 1.19 2.41 -2.08
C ARG A 51 1.34 2.69 -3.56
N PHE A 52 0.88 3.86 -3.98
CA PHE A 52 0.98 4.32 -5.36
C PHE A 52 1.21 5.82 -5.38
N VAL A 53 1.64 6.31 -6.54
CA VAL A 53 1.92 7.73 -6.76
C VAL A 53 1.45 8.13 -8.15
N PHE A 54 0.84 9.30 -8.24
CA PHE A 54 0.62 10.01 -9.49
C PHE A 54 1.62 11.15 -9.60
N GLY A 55 2.26 11.30 -10.76
CA GLY A 55 3.06 12.50 -11.06
C GLY A 55 2.17 13.73 -10.99
N GLY A 56 2.60 14.76 -10.29
CA GLY A 56 1.62 15.68 -9.72
C GLY A 56 2.23 16.68 -8.75
N GLY A 57 1.47 16.97 -7.71
CA GLY A 57 1.92 17.71 -6.53
C GLY A 57 1.65 19.20 -6.58
N SER A 58 1.96 19.85 -5.46
CA SER A 58 1.68 21.26 -5.21
C SER A 58 2.44 22.23 -6.12
N THR A 59 3.45 21.77 -6.85
CA THR A 59 4.09 22.61 -7.89
C THR A 59 3.17 22.94 -9.05
N GLN A 60 2.07 22.20 -9.20
CA GLN A 60 1.04 22.42 -10.22
C GLN A 60 -0.13 23.26 -9.71
N ASP A 61 -0.11 23.71 -8.46
CA ASP A 61 -1.12 24.61 -7.92
C ASP A 61 -1.17 25.89 -8.79
N PRO A 62 -2.36 26.29 -9.29
CA PRO A 62 -2.50 27.52 -10.05
C PRO A 62 -2.13 28.74 -9.20
N VAL A 63 -1.63 29.79 -9.85
CA VAL A 63 -1.36 31.07 -9.19
C VAL A 63 -2.61 31.58 -8.48
N GLY A 64 -2.49 31.90 -7.18
CA GLY A 64 -3.62 32.33 -6.35
C GLY A 64 -4.52 31.18 -5.84
N LYS A 65 -4.10 29.92 -6.02
CA LYS A 65 -4.72 28.72 -5.47
C LYS A 65 -3.68 27.83 -4.77
N GLU A 66 -2.71 28.45 -4.11
CA GLU A 66 -1.70 27.73 -3.35
C GLU A 66 -2.35 26.87 -2.25
N GLY A 67 -1.95 25.61 -2.15
CA GLY A 67 -2.55 24.63 -1.25
C GLY A 67 -3.72 23.85 -1.84
N LEU A 68 -4.03 24.03 -3.14
CA LEU A 68 -5.09 23.28 -3.81
C LEU A 68 -4.82 21.77 -3.77
N ALA A 69 -3.59 21.34 -4.07
CA ALA A 69 -3.22 19.93 -3.99
C ALA A 69 -3.42 19.38 -2.57
N ASN A 70 -3.04 20.15 -1.54
CA ASN A 70 -3.20 19.75 -0.13
C ASN A 70 -4.66 19.62 0.29
N LEU A 71 -5.50 20.57 -0.10
CA LEU A 71 -6.93 20.52 0.16
C LEU A 71 -7.57 19.33 -0.57
N MET A 72 -7.18 19.09 -1.81
CA MET A 72 -7.68 17.99 -2.62
C MET A 72 -7.33 16.64 -1.99
N THR A 73 -6.08 16.42 -1.57
CA THR A 73 -5.66 15.16 -0.94
C THR A 73 -6.34 14.92 0.41
N GLY A 74 -6.55 15.97 1.20
CA GLY A 74 -7.27 15.88 2.47
C GLY A 74 -8.78 15.61 2.37
N LEU A 75 -9.35 15.64 1.16
CA LEU A 75 -10.76 15.34 0.90
C LEU A 75 -10.94 14.11 -0.01
N PHE A 76 -9.85 13.43 -0.38
CA PHE A 76 -9.86 12.41 -1.43
C PHE A 76 -10.50 11.10 -0.98
N ASP A 77 -10.46 10.82 0.33
CA ASP A 77 -11.00 9.66 1.01
C ASP A 77 -12.22 9.98 1.89
N GLU A 78 -12.69 11.22 1.89
CA GLU A 78 -13.88 11.67 2.63
C GLU A 78 -15.20 11.28 1.95
N GLY A 79 -15.18 10.59 0.81
CA GLY A 79 -16.40 10.16 0.13
C GLY A 79 -16.17 9.93 -1.36
N ALA A 80 -16.90 8.96 -1.94
CA ALA A 80 -16.70 8.60 -3.34
C ALA A 80 -17.95 7.99 -4.01
N GLY A 81 -18.18 8.39 -5.26
CA GLY A 81 -19.30 7.95 -6.08
C GLY A 81 -20.64 8.19 -5.37
N PRO A 82 -21.46 7.14 -5.15
CA PRO A 82 -22.76 7.27 -4.50
C PRO A 82 -22.68 7.36 -2.96
N LEU A 83 -21.50 7.18 -2.36
CA LEU A 83 -21.31 7.13 -0.91
C LEU A 83 -20.90 8.52 -0.42
N ASP A 84 -21.64 9.08 0.53
CA ASP A 84 -21.20 10.26 1.26
C ASP A 84 -20.11 9.89 2.29
N SER A 85 -19.64 10.88 3.06
CA SER A 85 -18.54 10.68 4.02
C SER A 85 -18.85 9.61 5.06
N GLU A 86 -20.04 9.66 5.68
CA GLU A 86 -20.40 8.70 6.73
C GLU A 86 -20.49 7.28 6.16
N ASP A 87 -21.19 7.09 5.04
CA ASP A 87 -21.34 5.79 4.40
C ASP A 87 -20.00 5.23 3.88
N PHE A 88 -19.10 6.10 3.39
CA PHE A 88 -17.78 5.69 2.90
C PHE A 88 -16.88 5.23 4.04
N GLN A 89 -16.83 5.99 5.15
CA GLN A 89 -16.04 5.63 6.33
C GLN A 89 -16.55 4.33 6.99
N ILE A 90 -17.87 4.15 7.10
CA ILE A 90 -18.46 2.89 7.59
C ILE A 90 -18.02 1.71 6.72
N LYS A 91 -18.00 1.86 5.40
CA LYS A 91 -17.57 0.79 4.50
C LYS A 91 -16.08 0.47 4.57
N LEU A 92 -15.24 1.47 4.86
CA LEU A 92 -13.82 1.25 5.15
C LEU A 92 -13.65 0.45 6.45
N ASP A 93 -14.37 0.84 7.51
CA ASP A 93 -14.36 0.14 8.80
C ASP A 93 -14.84 -1.31 8.68
N ASP A 94 -15.95 -1.54 7.97
CA ASP A 94 -16.48 -2.88 7.69
C ASP A 94 -15.49 -3.76 6.93
N ALA A 95 -14.70 -3.16 6.03
CA ALA A 95 -13.64 -3.84 5.29
C ALA A 95 -12.34 -4.00 6.12
N GLY A 96 -12.29 -3.46 7.34
CA GLY A 96 -11.07 -3.39 8.15
C GLY A 96 -9.95 -2.69 7.40
N ALA A 97 -10.28 -1.60 6.71
CA ALA A 97 -9.40 -0.88 5.82
C ALA A 97 -9.17 0.56 6.27
N GLU A 98 -7.95 1.03 6.08
CA GLU A 98 -7.57 2.44 6.20
C GLU A 98 -7.00 2.90 4.85
N MET A 99 -7.34 4.13 4.46
CA MET A 99 -6.88 4.78 3.25
C MET A 99 -6.35 6.17 3.62
N SER A 100 -5.36 6.66 2.88
CA SER A 100 -4.91 8.04 3.02
C SER A 100 -4.33 8.55 1.71
N PHE A 101 -4.40 9.86 1.53
CA PHE A 101 -3.75 10.56 0.43
C PHE A 101 -2.98 11.76 0.95
N ASP A 102 -1.80 11.98 0.36
CA ASP A 102 -0.92 13.08 0.72
C ASP A 102 -0.27 13.65 -0.55
N GLU A 103 0.01 14.94 -0.56
CA GLU A 103 0.75 15.59 -1.63
C GLU A 103 2.20 15.87 -1.26
N SER A 104 3.03 15.95 -2.29
CA SER A 104 4.37 16.51 -2.23
C SER A 104 4.49 17.61 -3.29
N ARG A 105 5.72 18.05 -3.56
CA ARG A 105 5.97 19.01 -4.65
C ARG A 105 5.68 18.41 -6.03
N ASP A 106 6.03 17.14 -6.24
CA ASP A 106 6.09 16.48 -7.55
C ASP A 106 5.21 15.23 -7.67
N GLY A 107 4.47 14.88 -6.62
CA GLY A 107 3.58 13.72 -6.63
C GLY A 107 2.42 13.80 -5.65
N ILE A 108 1.35 13.08 -5.99
CA ILE A 108 0.24 12.75 -5.10
C ILE A 108 0.37 11.28 -4.74
N TYR A 109 0.47 10.97 -3.46
CA TYR A 109 0.67 9.62 -2.95
C TYR A 109 -0.65 9.13 -2.37
N GLY A 110 -0.99 7.89 -2.69
CA GLY A 110 -2.09 7.17 -2.05
C GLY A 110 -1.56 5.94 -1.33
N SER A 111 -2.12 5.66 -0.17
CA SER A 111 -1.84 4.46 0.60
C SER A 111 -3.11 3.79 1.09
N MET A 112 -3.10 2.47 1.14
CA MET A 112 -4.21 1.69 1.68
C MET A 112 -3.67 0.45 2.38
N ARG A 113 -4.27 0.12 3.53
CA ARG A 113 -4.04 -1.14 4.24
C ARG A 113 -5.38 -1.76 4.58
N MET A 114 -5.50 -3.08 4.46
CA MET A 114 -6.78 -3.78 4.61
C MET A 114 -6.57 -5.21 5.12
N LEU A 115 -7.64 -5.83 5.66
CA LEU A 115 -7.68 -7.27 5.92
C LEU A 115 -7.68 -8.04 4.59
N ALA A 116 -6.85 -9.09 4.50
CA ALA A 116 -6.71 -9.87 3.26
C ALA A 116 -8.01 -10.56 2.83
N GLU A 117 -8.88 -10.92 3.77
CA GLU A 117 -10.19 -11.52 3.51
C GLU A 117 -11.18 -10.55 2.88
N GLN A 118 -11.06 -9.24 3.17
CA GLN A 118 -11.96 -8.18 2.68
C GLN A 118 -11.39 -7.40 1.50
N ARG A 119 -10.31 -7.90 0.89
CA ARG A 119 -9.55 -7.17 -0.12
C ARG A 119 -10.40 -6.69 -1.30
N ASP A 120 -11.38 -7.48 -1.74
CA ASP A 120 -12.17 -7.14 -2.92
C ASP A 120 -13.07 -5.91 -2.64
N GLN A 121 -13.72 -5.87 -1.47
CA GLN A 121 -14.50 -4.71 -1.03
C GLN A 121 -13.62 -3.47 -0.84
N ALA A 122 -12.46 -3.64 -0.21
CA ALA A 122 -11.49 -2.56 -0.02
C ALA A 122 -10.98 -2.00 -1.36
N PHE A 123 -10.66 -2.87 -2.32
CA PHE A 123 -10.25 -2.45 -3.66
C PHE A 123 -11.33 -1.70 -4.43
N ASP A 124 -12.60 -2.08 -4.25
CA ASP A 124 -13.72 -1.36 -4.84
C ASP A 124 -13.85 0.07 -4.27
N LEU A 125 -13.62 0.25 -2.97
CA LEU A 125 -13.58 1.58 -2.34
C LEU A 125 -12.42 2.41 -2.87
N LEU A 126 -11.23 1.83 -3.00
CA LEU A 126 -10.08 2.51 -3.60
C LEU A 126 -10.35 2.91 -5.06
N ARG A 127 -10.99 2.03 -5.83
CA ARG A 127 -11.40 2.33 -7.21
C ARG A 127 -12.37 3.51 -7.23
N LEU A 128 -13.36 3.56 -6.33
CA LEU A 128 -14.28 4.69 -6.23
C LEU A 128 -13.54 5.98 -5.88
N ALA A 129 -12.74 5.99 -4.80
CA ALA A 129 -12.01 7.19 -4.36
C ALA A 129 -11.11 7.77 -5.46
N VAL A 130 -10.40 6.92 -6.22
CA VAL A 130 -9.48 7.38 -7.28
C VAL A 130 -10.21 7.90 -8.53
N ASN A 131 -11.39 7.39 -8.85
CA ASN A 131 -12.08 7.72 -10.12
C ASN A 131 -13.27 8.67 -9.95
N GLU A 132 -13.92 8.67 -8.79
CA GLU A 132 -15.16 9.38 -8.50
C GLU A 132 -15.13 10.04 -7.11
N PRO A 133 -14.06 10.75 -6.70
CA PRO A 133 -14.03 11.44 -5.41
C PRO A 133 -15.07 12.55 -5.37
N ARG A 134 -15.66 12.78 -4.19
CA ARG A 134 -16.74 13.77 -4.03
C ARG A 134 -16.26 15.16 -3.64
N PHE A 135 -15.18 15.25 -2.86
CA PHE A 135 -14.63 16.50 -2.33
C PHE A 135 -15.62 17.35 -1.52
N ASP A 136 -16.61 16.72 -0.89
CA ASP A 136 -17.61 17.38 -0.04
C ASP A 136 -17.21 17.44 1.44
#